data_AF-A0A679KIH9-F1
#
_entry.id   AF-A0A679KIH9-F1
#
_cell.length_a   1.000
_cell.length_b   1.000
_cell.length_c   1.000
_cell.angle_alpha   90.00
_cell.angle_beta   90.00
_cell.angle_gamma   90.00
#
_symmetry.space_group_name_H-M   'P 1'
#
loop_
_entity.id
_entity.type
_entity.pdbx_description
1 polymer ?
#
loop_
_entity_poly.entity_id
_entity_poly.type
_entity_poly.pdbx_seq_one_letter_code
_entity_poly.pdbx_strand_id
1 'polypeptide(L)'
;MTDLFDAAGMPLPPIPTKPPRKAHKPSPAALAAAGRLGGARRSWPALRDRIGMGRDLAHTASVLPFPLSRNAKVLATITARLPSAIADNIEDVFDYERQKYARRLIARGWPKLAAKLCANELLHTAYMTRAKEVGIL
;
A
#
# COMPACT_ATOMS: atom_id res chain seq x y z
N MET A 1 40.26 45.57 43.83
CA MET A 1 39.79 46.04 42.51
C MET A 1 40.84 46.99 41.98
N THR A 2 41.63 46.50 41.02
CA THR A 2 42.33 47.17 39.90
C THR A 2 43.40 46.17 39.45
N ASP A 3 43.10 45.41 38.40
CA ASP A 3 44.06 44.48 37.80
C ASP A 3 45.24 45.28 37.21
N LEU A 4 46.46 44.76 37.38
CA LEU A 4 47.73 45.41 36.98
C LEU A 4 47.81 45.79 35.48
N PHE A 5 46.92 45.24 34.65
CA PHE A 5 46.86 45.51 33.21
C PHE A 5 45.95 46.71 32.84
N ASP A 6 45.02 47.12 33.70
CA ASP A 6 44.19 48.32 33.48
C ASP A 6 44.96 49.62 33.74
N ALA A 7 45.99 49.60 34.59
CA ALA A 7 46.78 50.79 34.95
C ALA A 7 47.81 51.21 33.87
N ALA A 8 48.10 50.34 32.89
CA ALA A 8 49.14 50.54 31.89
C ALA A 8 48.60 50.82 30.47
N GLY A 9 47.27 50.89 30.28
CA GLY A 9 46.65 51.30 29.01
C GLY A 9 46.96 50.42 27.80
N MET A 10 47.38 49.16 28.01
CA MET A 10 47.83 48.25 26.96
C MET A 10 46.82 47.09 26.82
N PRO A 11 46.25 46.83 25.62
CA PRO A 11 45.34 45.71 25.44
C PRO A 11 46.07 44.38 25.67
N LEU A 12 45.51 43.51 26.52
CA LEU A 12 46.00 42.16 26.77
C LEU A 12 46.18 41.39 25.44
N PRO A 13 47.30 40.67 25.24
CA PRO A 13 47.50 39.89 24.02
C PRO A 13 46.45 38.77 23.93
N PRO A 14 45.89 38.49 22.73
CA PRO A 14 44.85 37.49 22.58
C PRO A 14 45.38 36.09 22.91
N ILE A 15 44.66 35.40 23.81
CA ILE A 15 44.96 34.02 24.22
C ILE A 15 44.83 33.10 22.99
N PRO A 16 45.83 32.27 22.65
CA PRO A 16 45.73 31.36 21.53
C PRO A 16 44.61 30.34 21.76
N THR A 17 43.66 30.26 20.81
CA THR A 17 42.54 29.32 20.87
C THR A 17 43.05 27.89 20.68
N LYS A 18 42.67 26.98 21.59
CA LYS A 18 42.99 25.53 21.46
C LYS A 18 42.47 24.98 20.13
N PRO A 19 43.21 24.09 19.45
CA PRO A 19 42.76 23.50 18.20
C PRO A 19 41.48 22.65 18.42
N PRO A 20 40.57 22.61 17.43
CA PRO A 20 39.33 21.84 17.54
C PRO A 20 39.64 20.35 17.67
N ARG A 21 39.04 19.70 18.68
CA ARG A 21 39.11 18.24 18.85
C ARG A 21 38.51 17.57 17.61
N LYS A 22 39.30 16.71 16.94
CA LYS A 22 38.83 15.90 15.81
C LYS A 22 37.61 15.08 16.24
N ALA A 23 36.57 15.07 15.40
CA ALA A 23 35.34 14.31 15.63
C ALA A 23 35.68 12.81 15.77
N HIS A 24 35.34 12.24 16.93
CA HIS A 24 35.51 10.82 17.20
C HIS A 24 34.54 10.03 16.31
N LYS A 25 35.05 9.07 15.54
CA LYS A 25 34.20 8.19 14.73
C LYS A 25 33.24 7.44 15.66
N PRO A 26 31.93 7.37 15.36
CA PRO A 26 30.98 6.69 16.24
C PRO A 26 31.34 5.22 16.37
N SER A 27 31.25 4.69 17.59
CA SER A 27 31.49 3.27 17.85
C SER A 27 30.43 2.41 17.13
N PRO A 28 30.71 1.13 16.83
CA PRO A 28 29.76 0.23 16.18
C PRO A 28 28.41 0.13 16.92
N ALA A 29 28.42 0.25 18.25
CA ALA A 29 27.22 0.27 19.08
C ALA A 29 26.37 1.54 18.85
N ALA A 30 27.01 2.69 18.65
CA ALA A 30 26.32 3.95 18.34
C ALA A 30 25.69 3.93 16.94
N LEU A 31 26.34 3.27 15.97
CA LEU A 31 25.79 3.04 14.62
C LEU A 31 24.55 2.13 14.65
N ALA A 32 24.56 1.07 15.45
CA ALA A 32 23.41 0.18 15.61
C ALA A 32 22.21 0.89 16.26
N ALA A 33 22.45 1.78 17.22
CA ALA A 33 21.41 2.59 17.85
C ALA A 33 20.77 3.60 16.87
N ALA A 34 21.60 4.26 16.05
CA ALA A 34 21.12 5.19 15.01
C ALA A 34 20.31 4.49 13.90
N GLY A 35 20.74 3.28 13.49
CA GLY A 35 20.01 2.48 12.50
C GLY A 35 18.62 2.04 12.97
N ARG A 36 18.43 1.82 14.28
CA ARG A 36 17.11 1.51 14.86
C ARG A 36 16.17 2.72 14.88
N LEU A 37 16.70 3.94 15.00
CA LEU A 37 15.88 5.16 14.97
C LEU A 37 15.42 5.54 13.54
N GLY A 38 16.20 5.20 12.51
CA GLY A 38 15.86 5.47 11.10
C GLY A 38 14.93 4.44 10.43
N GLY A 39 14.81 3.24 11.00
CA GLY A 39 14.09 2.11 10.38
C GLY A 39 12.56 2.13 10.50
N ALA A 40 11.98 3.14 11.14
CA ALA A 40 10.56 3.17 11.49
C ALA A 40 9.68 4.06 10.59
N ARG A 41 10.05 4.26 9.33
CA ARG A 41 9.12 4.78 8.30
C ARG A 41 8.76 3.68 7.30
N ARG A 42 8.23 2.56 7.80
CA ARG A 42 7.40 1.70 6.95
C ARG A 42 6.12 2.49 6.71
N SER A 43 6.00 3.09 5.53
CA SER A 43 4.74 3.67 5.05
C SER A 43 3.62 2.69 5.39
N TRP A 44 2.57 3.15 6.06
CA TRP A 44 1.39 2.33 6.28
C TRP A 44 0.99 1.73 4.92
N PRO A 45 0.78 0.40 4.83
CA PRO A 45 0.29 -0.18 3.59
C PRO A 45 -1.02 0.54 3.24
N ALA A 46 -1.16 0.98 2.00
CA ALA A 46 -2.37 1.64 1.51
C ALA A 46 -3.59 0.86 2.00
N LEU A 47 -4.58 1.56 2.58
CA LEU A 47 -5.81 0.96 3.09
C LEU A 47 -6.45 0.18 1.95
N ARG A 48 -6.36 -1.16 2.01
CA ARG A 48 -6.87 -2.06 0.97
C ARG A 48 -8.30 -2.43 1.33
N ASP A 49 -9.22 -2.20 0.41
CA ASP A 49 -10.60 -2.66 0.53
C ASP A 49 -10.63 -4.17 0.79
N ARG A 50 -11.16 -4.55 1.96
CA ARG A 50 -11.38 -5.95 2.34
C ARG A 50 -12.82 -6.31 2.01
N ILE A 51 -12.99 -7.36 1.23
CA ILE A 51 -14.29 -7.91 0.84
C ILE A 51 -14.62 -8.97 1.89
N GLY A 52 -15.84 -9.04 2.46
CA GLY A 52 -16.22 -10.07 3.46
C GLY A 52 -17.65 -9.93 4.00
N MET A 53 -18.06 -10.73 4.99
CA MET A 53 -19.29 -10.46 5.77
C MET A 53 -18.95 -9.50 6.92
N GLY A 54 -19.70 -8.40 7.04
CA GLY A 54 -19.44 -7.29 7.96
C GLY A 54 -19.81 -7.58 9.42
N ARG A 55 -19.24 -8.63 10.02
CA ARG A 55 -19.28 -8.78 11.48
C ARG A 55 -18.09 -8.03 12.08
N ASP A 56 -18.41 -6.94 12.78
CA ASP A 56 -17.56 -6.11 13.64
C ASP A 56 -16.40 -5.34 12.99
N LEU A 57 -16.69 -4.49 12.01
CA LEU A 57 -15.71 -3.56 11.44
C LEU A 57 -16.25 -2.14 11.39
N ALA A 58 -16.42 -1.52 12.57
CA ALA A 58 -16.85 -0.12 12.68
C ALA A 58 -15.80 0.88 12.15
N HIS A 59 -14.51 0.51 12.03
CA HIS A 59 -13.43 1.50 11.84
C HIS A 59 -12.31 1.21 10.82
N THR A 60 -12.27 0.09 10.08
CA THR A 60 -11.01 -0.24 9.35
C THR A 60 -11.06 -0.75 7.91
N ALA A 61 -12.21 -1.10 7.33
CA ALA A 61 -12.28 -1.38 5.89
C ALA A 61 -13.73 -1.38 5.41
N SER A 62 -14.02 -0.76 4.27
CA SER A 62 -15.32 -0.91 3.62
C SER A 62 -15.51 -2.36 3.23
N VAL A 63 -16.30 -3.09 4.02
CA VAL A 63 -16.63 -4.48 3.76
C VAL A 63 -17.55 -4.54 2.55
N LEU A 64 -17.01 -5.00 1.41
CA LEU A 64 -17.82 -5.13 0.20
C LEU A 64 -18.82 -6.29 0.37
N PRO A 65 -20.14 -6.03 0.29
CA PRO A 65 -21.14 -7.07 0.48
C PRO A 65 -21.12 -8.06 -0.68
N PHE A 66 -21.35 -9.34 -0.38
CA PHE A 66 -21.68 -10.34 -1.39
C PHE A 66 -23.14 -10.14 -1.83
N PRO A 67 -23.47 -10.23 -3.13
CA PRO A 67 -22.59 -10.51 -4.26
C PRO A 67 -21.76 -9.29 -4.73
N LEU A 68 -20.54 -9.56 -5.21
CA LEU A 68 -19.60 -8.53 -5.66
C LEU A 68 -20.03 -7.77 -6.90
N SER A 69 -20.91 -8.36 -7.73
CA SER A 69 -21.52 -7.71 -8.89
C SER A 69 -22.31 -6.45 -8.54
N ARG A 70 -22.83 -6.33 -7.31
CA ARG A 70 -23.53 -5.13 -6.84
C ARG A 70 -22.62 -3.92 -6.69
N ASN A 71 -21.30 -4.13 -6.63
CA ASN A 71 -20.35 -3.02 -6.65
C ASN A 71 -20.06 -2.62 -8.09
N ALA A 72 -20.69 -1.52 -8.53
CA ALA A 72 -20.54 -0.98 -9.87
C ALA A 72 -19.07 -0.71 -10.27
N LYS A 73 -18.21 -0.30 -9.32
CA LYS A 73 -16.78 -0.07 -9.61
C LYS A 73 -16.05 -1.38 -9.93
N VAL A 74 -16.29 -2.42 -9.13
CA VAL A 74 -15.66 -3.73 -9.34
C VAL A 74 -16.17 -4.36 -10.63
N LEU A 75 -17.48 -4.31 -10.87
CA LEU A 75 -18.09 -4.79 -12.11
C LEU A 75 -17.48 -4.08 -13.33
N ALA A 76 -17.45 -2.74 -13.35
CA ALA A 76 -16.87 -1.97 -14.45
C ALA A 76 -15.40 -2.33 -14.71
N THR A 77 -14.58 -2.50 -13.66
CA THR A 77 -13.17 -2.90 -13.84
C THR A 77 -12.99 -4.30 -14.41
N ILE A 78 -13.93 -5.21 -14.16
CA ILE A 78 -13.89 -6.58 -14.70
C ILE A 78 -14.39 -6.55 -16.15
N THR A 79 -15.52 -5.88 -16.42
CA THR A 79 -16.07 -5.70 -17.77
C THR A 79 -15.05 -5.09 -18.73
N ALA A 80 -14.29 -4.08 -18.27
CA ALA A 80 -13.25 -3.44 -19.08
C ALA A 80 -12.06 -4.36 -19.43
N ARG A 81 -11.84 -5.43 -18.67
CA ARG A 81 -10.77 -6.41 -18.95
C ARG A 81 -11.24 -7.53 -19.89
N LEU A 82 -12.54 -7.75 -19.99
CA LEU A 82 -13.08 -8.75 -20.89
C LEU A 82 -13.01 -8.23 -22.34
N PRO A 83 -12.66 -9.13 -23.28
CA PRO A 83 -12.73 -8.82 -24.70
C PRO A 83 -14.19 -8.58 -25.12
N SER A 84 -14.38 -8.14 -26.37
CA SER A 84 -15.72 -8.06 -26.96
C SER A 84 -16.43 -9.42 -26.87
N ALA A 85 -17.76 -9.40 -26.70
CA ALA A 85 -18.57 -10.60 -26.57
C ALA A 85 -18.49 -11.55 -27.79
N ILE A 86 -18.09 -11.05 -28.96
CA ILE A 86 -17.94 -11.81 -30.21
C ILE A 86 -16.51 -12.36 -30.39
N ALA A 87 -15.58 -12.09 -29.46
CA ALA A 87 -14.21 -12.56 -29.64
C ALA A 87 -14.15 -14.10 -29.63
N ASP A 88 -13.47 -14.68 -30.62
CA ASP A 88 -13.32 -16.14 -30.78
C ASP A 88 -12.68 -16.82 -29.56
N ASN A 89 -11.92 -16.08 -28.77
CA ASN A 89 -11.22 -16.55 -27.57
C ASN A 89 -11.91 -16.16 -26.26
N ILE A 90 -13.17 -15.74 -26.29
CA ILE A 90 -13.84 -15.21 -25.10
C ILE A 90 -13.96 -16.23 -23.98
N GLU A 91 -14.23 -17.51 -24.30
CA GLU A 91 -14.37 -18.57 -23.30
C GLU A 91 -13.06 -18.80 -22.54
N ASP A 92 -11.93 -18.88 -23.25
CA ASP A 92 -10.61 -19.04 -22.67
C ASP A 92 -10.23 -17.85 -21.77
N VAL A 93 -10.51 -16.63 -22.24
CA VAL A 93 -10.23 -15.41 -21.47
C VAL A 93 -11.12 -15.33 -20.24
N PHE A 94 -12.39 -15.70 -20.37
CA PHE A 94 -13.34 -15.77 -19.27
C PHE A 94 -12.87 -16.74 -18.19
N ASP A 95 -12.47 -17.95 -18.60
CA ASP A 95 -12.00 -18.98 -17.69
C ASP A 95 -10.70 -18.60 -16.99
N TYR A 96 -9.78 -17.99 -17.74
CA TYR A 96 -8.54 -17.47 -17.19
C TYR A 96 -8.78 -16.37 -16.14
N GLU A 97 -9.58 -15.35 -16.45
CA GLU A 97 -9.87 -14.27 -15.51
C GLU A 97 -10.68 -14.78 -14.31
N ARG A 98 -11.55 -15.78 -14.49
CA ARG A 98 -12.30 -16.44 -13.40
C ARG A 98 -11.38 -17.11 -12.41
N GLN A 99 -10.46 -17.94 -12.89
CA GLN A 99 -9.49 -18.61 -12.03
C GLN A 99 -8.57 -17.60 -11.34
N LYS A 100 -8.09 -16.60 -12.09
CA LYS A 100 -7.20 -15.55 -11.57
C LYS A 100 -7.87 -14.73 -10.47
N TYR A 101 -9.13 -14.34 -10.65
CA TYR A 101 -9.88 -13.59 -9.64
C TYR A 101 -10.18 -14.44 -8.40
N ALA A 102 -10.61 -15.69 -8.59
CA ALA A 102 -10.82 -16.63 -7.48
C ALA A 102 -9.54 -16.83 -6.65
N ARG A 103 -8.37 -17.00 -7.29
CA ARG A 103 -7.08 -17.10 -6.60
C ARG A 103 -6.74 -15.83 -5.81
N ARG A 104 -7.04 -14.64 -6.34
CA ARG A 104 -6.84 -13.37 -5.63
C ARG A 104 -7.74 -13.26 -4.40
N LEU A 105 -8.99 -13.71 -4.47
CA LEU A 105 -9.90 -13.73 -3.32
C LEU A 105 -9.39 -14.70 -2.23
N ILE A 106 -8.95 -15.91 -2.63
CA ILE A 106 -8.37 -16.89 -1.70
C ILE A 106 -7.13 -16.32 -1.01
N ALA A 107 -6.23 -15.66 -1.76
CA ALA A 107 -5.05 -15.01 -1.20
C ALA A 107 -5.39 -13.86 -0.23
N ARG A 108 -6.60 -13.32 -0.30
CA ARG A 108 -7.13 -12.31 0.64
C ARG A 108 -7.85 -12.93 1.84
N GLY A 109 -7.84 -14.25 1.99
CA GLY A 109 -8.42 -14.98 3.12
C GLY A 109 -9.84 -15.49 2.89
N TRP A 110 -10.37 -15.46 1.66
CA TRP A 110 -11.70 -15.99 1.39
C TRP A 110 -11.71 -17.53 1.37
N PRO A 111 -12.77 -18.17 1.88
CA PRO A 111 -12.97 -19.60 1.71
C PRO A 111 -12.98 -19.99 0.23
N LYS A 112 -12.30 -21.09 -0.12
CA LYS A 112 -12.12 -21.52 -1.51
C LYS A 112 -13.42 -21.62 -2.30
N LEU A 113 -14.47 -22.19 -1.70
CA LEU A 113 -15.77 -22.36 -2.34
C LEU A 113 -16.47 -21.00 -2.56
N ALA A 114 -16.50 -20.15 -1.54
CA ALA A 114 -17.06 -18.80 -1.64
C ALA A 114 -16.33 -17.93 -2.68
N ALA A 115 -14.99 -17.99 -2.71
CA ALA A 115 -14.17 -17.27 -3.68
C ALA A 115 -14.48 -17.68 -5.13
N LYS A 116 -14.65 -18.98 -5.37
CA LYS A 116 -15.00 -19.50 -6.71
C LYS A 116 -16.39 -19.05 -7.15
N LEU A 117 -17.40 -19.19 -6.27
CA LEU A 117 -18.77 -18.76 -6.58
C LEU A 117 -18.84 -17.26 -6.84
N CYS A 118 -18.14 -16.47 -6.02
CA CYS A 118 -18.09 -15.02 -6.18
C CYS A 118 -17.40 -14.58 -7.47
N ALA A 119 -16.29 -15.22 -7.83
CA ALA A 119 -15.63 -14.95 -9.11
C ALA A 119 -16.51 -15.33 -10.31
N ASN A 120 -17.23 -16.45 -10.24
CA ASN A 120 -18.13 -16.91 -11.30
C ASN A 120 -19.30 -15.93 -11.51
N GLU A 121 -19.93 -15.50 -10.42
CA GLU A 121 -21.06 -14.57 -10.45
C GLU A 121 -20.67 -13.20 -11.03
N LEU A 122 -19.53 -12.66 -10.59
CA LEU A 122 -19.02 -11.36 -11.05
C LEU A 122 -18.62 -11.37 -12.54
N LEU A 123 -17.98 -12.43 -13.01
CA LEU A 123 -17.59 -12.52 -14.41
C LEU A 123 -18.79 -12.82 -15.31
N HIS A 124 -19.71 -13.65 -14.87
CA HIS A 124 -20.95 -13.90 -15.61
C HIS A 124 -21.75 -12.61 -15.80
N THR A 125 -21.90 -11.79 -14.75
CA THR A 125 -22.56 -10.47 -14.86
C THR A 125 -21.80 -9.51 -15.76
N ALA A 126 -20.46 -9.51 -15.72
CA ALA A 126 -19.64 -8.71 -16.63
C ALA A 126 -19.79 -9.15 -18.10
N TYR A 127 -19.83 -10.46 -18.36
CA TYR A 127 -20.09 -11.02 -19.68
C TYR A 127 -21.47 -10.63 -20.20
N MET A 128 -22.52 -10.76 -19.37
CA MET A 128 -23.88 -10.35 -19.74
C MET A 128 -23.95 -8.85 -20.09
N THR A 129 -23.15 -8.02 -19.42
CA THR A 129 -23.04 -6.59 -19.74
C THR A 129 -22.40 -6.39 -21.12
N ARG A 130 -21.29 -7.09 -21.41
CA ARG A 130 -20.64 -7.07 -22.73
C ARG A 130 -21.54 -7.58 -23.85
N ALA A 131 -22.28 -8.66 -23.62
CA ALA A 131 -23.19 -9.23 -24.60
C ALA A 131 -24.32 -8.26 -24.97
N LYS A 132 -24.85 -7.51 -23.98
CA LYS A 132 -25.83 -6.43 -24.22
C LYS A 132 -25.23 -5.25 -24.98
N GLU A 133 -24.01 -4.82 -24.65
CA GLU A 133 -23.32 -3.74 -25.37
C GLU A 133 -23.15 -4.04 -26.87
N VAL A 134 -23.02 -5.32 -27.22
CA VAL A 134 -22.81 -5.80 -28.59
C VAL A 134 -24.12 -6.24 -29.26
N GLY A 135 -25.25 -6.23 -28.56
CA GLY A 135 -26.57 -6.59 -29.11
C GLY A 135 -26.81 -8.08 -29.29
N ILE A 136 -26.07 -8.93 -28.57
CA ILE A 136 -26.25 -10.39 -28.56
C ILE A 136 -27.43 -10.80 -27.66
N LEU A 137 -27.71 -9.99 -26.63
CA LEU A 137 -28.77 -10.17 -25.62
C LEU A 137 -29.56 -8.88 -25.45
#